data_AF-A0A926FIW3-F1
#
_entry.id   AF-A0A926FIW3-F1
#
_cell.length_a   1.000
_cell.length_b   1.000
_cell.length_c   1.000
_cell.angle_alpha   90.00
_cell.angle_beta   90.00
_cell.angle_gamma   90.00
#
_symmetry.space_group_name_H-M   'P 1'
#
loop_
_entity.id
_entity.type
_entity.pdbx_description
1 polymer ?
#
loop_
_entity_poly.entity_id
_entity_poly.type
_entity_poly.pdbx_seq_one_letter_code
_entity_poly.pdbx_strand_id
1 'polypeptide(L)' 'MRFALGCDHAGFPLKAEAMALLLSLGHSVEDLGTDSTDPVDYPDYARAVAEAVVSGRCDRGVVICGSGVG' A
#
# COMPACT_ATOMS: atom_id res chain seq x y z
N MET A 1 7.36 6.01 -11.72
CA MET A 1 6.24 5.05 -11.89
C MET A 1 5.11 5.45 -10.96
N ARG A 2 3.91 4.94 -11.20
CA ARG A 2 2.73 5.08 -10.32
C ARG A 2 2.63 3.83 -9.45
N PHE A 3 2.72 3.99 -8.14
CA PHE A 3 2.58 2.90 -7.18
C PHE A 3 1.21 2.94 -6.51
N ALA A 4 0.56 1.79 -6.39
CA ALA A 4 -0.51 1.59 -5.42
C ALA A 4 0.10 1.10 -4.11
N LEU A 5 -0.24 1.73 -2.99
CA LEU A 5 0.28 1.38 -1.67
C LEU A 5 -0.90 1.06 -0.74
N GLY A 6 -0.86 -0.10 -0.10
CA GLY A 6 -1.89 -0.52 0.85
C GLY A 6 -1.28 -1.26 2.05
N CYS A 7 -1.91 -1.16 3.21
CA CYS A 7 -1.53 -1.91 4.39
C CYS A 7 -2.72 -2.22 5.30
N ASP A 8 -2.57 -3.23 6.15
CA ASP A 8 -3.42 -3.37 7.33
C ASP A 8 -2.90 -2.48 8.48
N HIS A 9 -3.56 -2.58 9.63
CA HIS A 9 -3.20 -1.87 10.85
C HIS A 9 -1.79 -2.20 11.37
N ALA A 10 -1.31 -3.43 11.16
CA ALA A 10 0.03 -3.85 11.58
C ALA A 10 1.12 -3.25 10.66
N GLY A 11 0.82 -3.05 9.38
CA GLY A 11 1.71 -2.41 8.42
C GLY A 11 1.69 -0.88 8.45
N PHE A 12 0.70 -0.26 9.10
CA PHE A 12 0.50 1.19 9.11
C PHE A 12 1.73 2.01 9.54
N PRO A 13 2.50 1.64 10.58
CA PRO A 13 3.69 2.40 10.97
C PRO A 13 4.75 2.48 9.85
N LEU A 14 4.87 1.42 9.04
CA LEU A 14 5.85 1.36 7.94
C LEU A 14 5.34 2.00 6.65
N LYS A 15 4.02 2.11 6.45
CA LYS A 15 3.41 2.68 5.24
C LYS A 15 3.93 4.09 4.95
N ALA A 16 4.04 4.94 5.98
CA ALA A 16 4.50 6.31 5.82
C ALA A 16 5.95 6.39 5.33
N GLU A 17 6.84 5.55 5.86
CA GLU A 17 8.25 5.49 5.44
C GLU A 17 8.38 4.99 4.00
N ALA A 18 7.62 3.94 3.63
CA ALA A 18 7.59 3.42 2.27
C ALA A 18 7.10 4.47 1.27
N MET A 19 6.03 5.20 1.62
CA MET A 19 5.50 6.29 0.79
C MET A 19 6.53 7.41 0.61
N ALA A 20 7.18 7.86 1.69
CA ALA A 20 8.20 8.90 1.63
C ALA A 20 9.39 8.51 0.74
N LEU A 21 9.85 7.25 0.85
CA LEU A 21 10.93 6.73 0.00
C LEU A 21 10.53 6.75 -1.48
N LEU A 22 9.35 6.22 -1.84
CA LEU A 22 8.88 6.20 -3.22
C LEU A 22 8.76 7.61 -3.81
N LEU A 23 8.20 8.55 -3.04
CA LEU A 23 8.12 9.96 -3.45
C LEU A 23 9.51 10.57 -3.65
N SER A 24 10.47 10.31 -2.76
CA SER A 24 11.85 10.80 -2.88
C SER A 24 12.58 10.29 -4.13
N LEU A 25 12.20 9.10 -4.63
CA LEU A 25 12.72 8.49 -5.85
C LEU A 25 12.02 9.03 -7.12
N GLY A 26 11.16 10.03 -7.00
CA GLY A 26 10.44 10.64 -8.12
C GLY A 26 9.28 9.78 -8.64
N HIS A 27 8.71 8.93 -7.80
CA HIS A 27 7.50 8.16 -8.13
C HIS A 27 6.26 8.85 -7.57
N SER A 28 5.09 8.51 -8.10
CA SER A 28 3.81 8.89 -7.51
C SER A 28 3.20 7.71 -6.77
N VAL A 29 2.47 8.00 -5.69
CA VAL A 29 1.86 6.99 -4.84
C VAL A 29 0.36 7.27 -4.75
N GLU A 30 -0.45 6.27 -5.03
CA GLU A 30 -1.86 6.19 -4.69
C GLU A 30 -1.98 5.39 -3.38
N ASP A 31 -2.27 6.08 -2.28
CA ASP A 31 -2.50 5.48 -0.98
C ASP A 31 -3.92 4.93 -0.90
N LEU A 32 -4.05 3.62 -0.72
CA LEU A 32 -5.31 2.88 -0.65
C LEU A 32 -5.69 2.49 0.79
N GLY A 33 -5.03 3.08 1.78
CA GLY A 33 -5.24 2.84 3.21
C GLY A 33 -4.43 1.65 3.74
N THR A 34 -4.61 1.24 4.99
CA THR A 34 -5.45 1.88 6.02
C THR A 34 -4.88 3.21 6.52
N ASP A 35 -5.68 4.00 7.23
CA ASP A 35 -5.33 5.36 7.67
C ASP A 35 -5.14 5.49 9.20
N SER A 36 -5.17 4.37 9.91
CA SER A 36 -4.93 4.32 11.36
C SER A 36 -4.33 2.97 11.80
N THR A 37 -3.99 2.89 13.08
CA THR A 37 -3.59 1.64 13.75
C THR A 37 -4.79 0.83 14.25
N ASP A 38 -6.02 1.24 13.91
CA ASP A 38 -7.22 0.52 14.33
C ASP A 38 -7.34 -0.81 13.55
N PRO A 39 -7.72 -1.92 14.20
CA PRO A 39 -7.82 -3.22 13.54
C PRO A 39 -8.69 -3.20 12.29
N VAL A 40 -8.13 -3.70 11.20
CA VAL A 40 -8.78 -3.85 9.88
C VAL A 40 -8.24 -5.10 9.19
N ASP A 41 -8.97 -5.57 8.17
CA ASP A 41 -8.66 -6.80 7.44
C ASP A 41 -7.72 -6.55 6.27
N TYR A 42 -6.56 -7.19 6.29
CA TYR A 42 -5.55 -7.10 5.23
C TYR A 42 -6.04 -7.40 3.80
N PRO A 43 -6.89 -8.43 3.55
CA PRO A 43 -7.31 -8.78 2.20
C PRO A 43 -8.00 -7.65 1.43
N ASP A 44 -8.68 -6.73 2.12
CA ASP A 44 -9.35 -5.60 1.47
C ASP A 44 -8.34 -4.64 0.83
N TYR A 45 -7.26 -4.34 1.54
CA TYR A 45 -6.19 -3.46 1.05
C TYR A 45 -5.32 -4.15 0.00
N ALA A 46 -5.00 -5.44 0.20
CA ALA A 46 -4.27 -6.23 -0.78
C ALA A 46 -5.02 -6.32 -2.10
N ARG A 47 -6.34 -6.56 -2.05
CA ARG A 47 -7.22 -6.56 -3.22
C ARG A 47 -7.28 -5.20 -3.91
N ALA A 48 -7.45 -4.11 -3.16
CA ALA A 48 -7.47 -2.77 -3.73
C ALA A 48 -6.18 -2.44 -4.49
N VAL A 49 -5.01 -2.79 -3.93
CA VAL A 49 -3.70 -2.63 -4.59
C VAL A 49 -3.62 -3.50 -5.84
N ALA A 50 -4.01 -4.78 -5.75
CA ALA A 50 -3.99 -5.69 -6.90
C ALA A 50 -4.88 -5.19 -8.05
N GLU A 51 -6.10 -4.73 -7.74
CA GLU A 51 -7.04 -4.16 -8.71
C GLU A 51 -6.47 -2.90 -9.38
N ALA A 52 -5.78 -2.02 -8.63
CA ALA A 52 -5.13 -0.84 -9.19
C ALA A 52 -4.01 -1.19 -10.19
N VAL A 53 -3.24 -2.25 -9.91
CA VAL A 53 -2.19 -2.73 -10.82
C VAL A 53 -2.78 -3.41 -12.05
N VAL A 54 -3.72 -4.35 -11.86
CA VAL A 54 -4.35 -5.12 -12.95
C VAL A 54 -5.11 -4.21 -13.91
N SER A 55 -5.75 -3.14 -13.42
CA SER A 55 -6.46 -2.16 -14.24
C SER A 55 -5.54 -1.17 -14.98
N GLY A 56 -4.23 -1.15 -14.69
CA GLY A 56 -3.29 -0.19 -15.27
C GLY A 56 -3.36 1.22 -14.68
N ARG A 57 -4.16 1.43 -13.61
CA ARG A 57 -4.18 2.69 -12.84
C ARG A 57 -2.81 2.94 -12.19
N CYS A 58 -2.16 1.88 -11.72
CA CYS A 58 -0.79 1.90 -11.21
C CYS A 58 0.10 0.90 -11.96
N ASP A 59 1.39 1.18 -11.99
CA ASP A 59 2.40 0.35 -12.66
C ASP A 59 2.87 -0.79 -11.75
N ARG A 60 2.90 -0.57 -10.43
CA ARG A 60 3.36 -1.51 -9.40
C ARG A 60 2.54 -1.35 -8.12
N GLY A 61 2.52 -2.40 -7.30
CA GLY A 61 1.85 -2.42 -6.00
C GLY A 61 2.84 -2.68 -4.86
N VAL A 62 2.62 -2.05 -3.71
CA VAL A 62 3.29 -2.35 -2.44
C VAL A 62 2.21 -2.65 -1.42
N VAL A 63 2.31 -3.80 -0.77
CA VAL A 63 1.41 -4.23 0.31
C VAL A 63 2.21 -4.49 1.57
N ILE A 64 1.70 -4.05 2.72
CA ILE A 64 2.39 -4.18 4.00
C ILE A 64 1.42 -4.76 5.03
N CYS A 65 1.86 -5.80 5.75
CA CYS A 65 1.21 -6.29 6.96
C CYS A 65 2.27 -6.70 7.97
N GLY A 66 1.87 -7.34 9.07
CA GLY A 66 2.81 -7.77 10.11
C GLY A 66 3.94 -8.68 9.59
N SER A 67 3.68 -9.55 8.61
CA SER A 67 4.67 -10.50 8.06
C SER A 67 4.88 -10.43 6.54
N GLY A 68 3.97 -9.78 5.81
CA GLY A 68 3.93 -9.79 4.35
C GLY A 68 3.45 -11.09 3.70
N VAL A 69 2.92 -12.05 4.49
CA VAL A 69 2.49 -13.39 3.99
C VAL A 69 1.01 -13.46 3.62
N GLY A 70 0.18 -12.61 4.24
CA GLY A 70 -1.28 -12.67 4.17
C GLY A 70 -1.89 -12.41 2.80
#